data_AF-A0A2D6DT23-F1
#
_entry.id   AF-A0A2D6DT23-F1
#
_cell.length_a   1.000
_cell.length_b   1.000
_cell.length_c   1.000
_cell.angle_alpha   90.00
_cell.angle_beta   90.00
_cell.angle_gamma   90.00
#
_symmetry.space_group_name_H-M   'P 1'
#
loop_
_entity.id
_entity.type
_entity.pdbx_description
1 polymer ?
#
loop_
_entity_poly.entity_id
_entity_poly.type
_entity_poly.pdbx_seq_one_letter_code
_entity_poly.pdbx_strand_id
1 'polypeptide(L)'
;MAEEHPQSPEASGAYDEGNGFFATGDIKGAIAAYRKSVALDPGFFDGWHALGMALLKAGEVKEAIGCGLQATTLCPNDLLAWTALSQMYVQDGQIAQAEDAKGRARILSLGGKVVRDSD
;
A
#
# COMPACT_ATOMS: atom_id res chain seq x y z
N MET A 1 4.16 -1.88 19.09
CA MET A 1 5.51 -1.85 18.51
C MET A 1 5.31 -2.05 17.03
N ALA A 2 5.22 -0.96 16.27
CA ALA A 2 5.25 -1.07 14.82
C ALA A 2 6.67 -1.51 14.47
N GLU A 3 6.78 -2.60 13.72
CA GLU A 3 8.05 -3.12 13.25
C GLU A 3 8.70 -2.03 12.40
N GLU A 4 9.71 -1.33 12.96
CA GLU A 4 10.56 -0.43 12.19
C GLU A 4 11.40 -1.34 11.28
N HIS A 5 10.81 -1.70 10.14
CA HIS A 5 11.52 -2.38 9.07
C HIS A 5 12.72 -1.50 8.71
N PRO A 6 13.96 -2.02 8.75
CA PRO A 6 15.13 -1.23 8.41
C PRO A 6 15.04 -0.81 6.95
N GLN A 7 14.53 0.40 6.74
CA GLN A 7 14.38 0.99 5.42
C GLN A 7 15.76 1.20 4.82
N SER A 8 15.98 0.71 3.60
CA SER A 8 17.19 1.10 2.88
C SER A 8 17.18 2.62 2.67
N PRO A 9 18.26 3.34 3.02
CA PRO A 9 18.29 4.80 2.91
C PRO A 9 18.10 5.27 1.46
N GLU A 10 18.45 4.45 0.46
CA GLU A 10 18.13 4.73 -0.94
C GLU A 10 16.62 4.62 -1.24
N ALA A 11 15.91 3.67 -0.62
CA ALA A 11 14.47 3.49 -0.82
C ALA A 11 13.68 4.62 -0.16
N SER A 12 14.07 5.05 1.05
CA SER A 12 13.46 6.22 1.71
C SER A 12 13.69 7.50 0.91
N GLY A 13 14.90 7.71 0.36
CA GLY A 13 15.17 8.87 -0.50
C GLY A 13 14.28 8.94 -1.75
N ALA A 14 14.06 7.80 -2.42
CA ALA A 14 13.14 7.74 -3.56
C ALA A 14 11.66 7.94 -3.14
N TYR A 15 11.29 7.53 -1.93
CA TYR A 15 9.95 7.78 -1.37
C TYR A 15 9.73 9.27 -1.05
N ASP A 16 10.71 9.93 -0.45
CA ASP A 16 10.64 11.37 -0.17
C ASP A 16 10.55 12.19 -1.47
N GLU A 17 11.29 11.79 -2.50
CA GLU A 17 11.19 12.36 -3.84
C GLU A 17 9.77 12.19 -4.42
N GLY A 18 9.19 11.00 -4.28
CA GLY A 18 7.81 10.72 -4.67
C GLY A 18 6.79 11.57 -3.92
N ASN A 19 6.97 11.77 -2.62
CA ASN A 19 6.14 12.66 -1.81
C ASN A 19 6.21 14.10 -2.29
N GLY A 20 7.40 14.57 -2.68
CA GLY A 20 7.58 15.88 -3.30
C GLY A 20 6.75 16.03 -4.57
N PHE A 21 6.88 15.09 -5.51
CA PHE A 21 6.08 15.10 -6.74
C PHE A 21 4.58 15.03 -6.46
N PHE A 22 4.15 14.16 -5.56
CA PHE A 22 2.74 14.01 -5.18
C PHE A 22 2.17 15.30 -4.57
N ALA A 23 2.93 15.99 -3.73
CA ALA A 23 2.53 17.27 -3.13
C ALA A 23 2.39 18.39 -4.16
N THR A 24 3.22 18.38 -5.20
CA THR A 24 3.11 19.33 -6.33
C THR A 24 2.01 18.97 -7.34
N GLY A 25 1.36 17.81 -7.16
CA GLY A 25 0.33 17.30 -8.07
C GLY A 25 0.88 16.56 -9.29
N ASP A 26 2.20 16.38 -9.41
CA ASP A 26 2.79 15.53 -10.44
C ASP A 26 2.66 14.05 -10.06
N ILE A 27 1.48 13.49 -10.32
CA ILE A 27 1.18 12.10 -10.01
C ILE A 27 2.06 11.13 -10.81
N LYS A 28 2.48 11.50 -12.03
CA LYS A 28 3.33 10.63 -12.86
C LYS A 28 4.75 10.56 -12.31
N GLY A 29 5.32 11.71 -11.93
CA GLY A 29 6.61 11.78 -11.24
C GLY A 29 6.58 11.01 -9.92
N ALA A 30 5.50 11.16 -9.15
CA ALA A 30 5.31 10.45 -7.88
C ALA A 30 5.32 8.92 -8.08
N ILE A 31 4.55 8.41 -9.04
CA ILE A 31 4.52 6.97 -9.36
C ILE A 31 5.90 6.46 -9.73
N ALA A 32 6.66 7.19 -10.57
CA ALA A 32 7.99 6.77 -10.98
C ALA A 32 8.96 6.69 -9.78
N ALA A 33 8.94 7.68 -8.89
CA ALA A 33 9.76 7.73 -7.70
C ALA A 33 9.37 6.64 -6.68
N TYR A 34 8.08 6.43 -6.42
CA TYR A 34 7.61 5.36 -5.55
C TYR A 34 7.91 3.97 -6.11
N ARG A 35 7.80 3.76 -7.44
CA ARG A 35 8.21 2.49 -8.07
C ARG A 35 9.70 2.22 -7.86
N LYS A 36 10.53 3.25 -7.96
CA LYS A 36 11.95 3.14 -7.66
C LYS A 36 12.17 2.77 -6.19
N SER A 37 11.43 3.40 -5.27
CA SER A 37 11.48 3.10 -3.84
C SER A 37 11.18 1.62 -3.55
N VAL A 38 10.08 1.08 -4.05
CA VAL A 38 9.71 -0.34 -3.84
C VAL A 38 10.58 -1.33 -4.64
N ALA A 39 11.23 -0.87 -5.71
CA ALA A 39 12.20 -1.68 -6.44
C ALA A 39 13.54 -1.78 -5.71
N LEU A 40 13.94 -0.71 -5.00
CA LEU A 40 15.13 -0.69 -4.14
C LEU A 40 14.89 -1.52 -2.88
N ASP A 41 13.70 -1.38 -2.28
CA ASP A 41 13.29 -2.15 -1.12
C ASP A 41 11.86 -2.69 -1.29
N PRO A 42 11.72 -3.94 -1.77
CA PRO A 42 10.42 -4.60 -1.88
C PRO A 42 9.73 -4.82 -0.53
N GLY A 43 10.46 -4.71 0.58
CA GLY A 43 9.94 -4.79 1.95
C GLY A 43 9.38 -3.46 2.47
N PHE A 44 9.47 -2.38 1.69
CA PHE A 44 9.14 -1.05 2.17
C PHE A 44 7.63 -0.77 2.08
N PHE A 45 6.95 -0.95 3.22
CA PHE A 45 5.50 -0.77 3.34
C PHE A 45 5.01 0.61 2.88
N ASP A 46 5.61 1.71 3.37
CA ASP A 46 5.17 3.06 3.02
C ASP A 46 5.32 3.35 1.53
N GLY A 47 6.37 2.80 0.89
CA GLY A 47 6.57 2.86 -0.55
C GLY A 47 5.42 2.21 -1.33
N TRP A 48 5.02 0.99 -0.95
CA TRP A 48 3.90 0.29 -1.60
C TRP A 48 2.57 0.99 -1.37
N HIS A 49 2.34 1.48 -0.15
CA HIS A 49 1.13 2.21 0.20
C HIS A 49 1.01 3.51 -0.61
N ALA A 50 2.07 4.32 -0.64
CA ALA A 50 2.08 5.58 -1.38
C ALA A 50 2.01 5.38 -2.90
N LEU A 51 2.70 4.36 -3.43
CA LEU A 51 2.58 3.96 -4.84
C LEU A 51 1.13 3.63 -5.19
N GLY A 52 0.46 2.83 -4.36
CA GLY A 52 -0.94 2.46 -4.55
C GLY A 52 -1.86 3.69 -4.55
N MET A 53 -1.67 4.63 -3.62
CA MET A 53 -2.45 5.88 -3.58
C MET A 53 -2.22 6.76 -4.82
N ALA A 54 -0.97 6.85 -5.29
CA ALA A 54 -0.64 7.60 -6.50
C ALA A 54 -1.26 6.96 -7.75
N LEU A 55 -1.22 5.63 -7.86
CA LEU A 55 -1.87 4.90 -8.94
C LEU A 55 -3.39 5.07 -8.92
N LEU A 56 -4.04 5.06 -7.75
CA LEU A 56 -5.46 5.39 -7.62
C LEU A 56 -5.78 6.79 -8.15
N LYS A 57 -4.97 7.80 -7.79
CA LYS A 57 -5.14 9.16 -8.30
C LYS A 57 -4.92 9.25 -9.82
N ALA A 58 -4.06 8.41 -10.38
CA ALA A 58 -3.84 8.34 -11.82
C ALA A 58 -4.96 7.57 -12.56
N GLY A 59 -5.85 6.87 -11.84
CA GLY A 59 -6.87 6.00 -12.42
C GLY A 59 -6.37 4.58 -12.76
N GLU A 60 -5.12 4.26 -12.42
CA GLU A 60 -4.50 2.94 -12.63
C GLU A 60 -4.86 1.98 -11.49
N VAL A 61 -6.17 1.78 -11.29
CA VAL A 61 -6.71 1.08 -10.11
C VAL A 61 -6.23 -0.37 -10.02
N LYS A 62 -6.08 -1.06 -11.15
CA LYS A 62 -5.62 -2.46 -11.17
C LYS A 62 -4.20 -2.63 -10.63
N GLU A 63 -3.28 -1.74 -11.00
CA GLU A 63 -1.92 -1.76 -10.43
C GLU A 63 -1.93 -1.30 -8.97
N ALA A 64 -2.80 -0.36 -8.61
CA ALA A 64 -2.95 0.05 -7.21
C ALA A 64 -3.33 -1.15 -6.33
N ILE A 65 -4.30 -1.98 -6.75
CA ILE A 65 -4.67 -3.23 -6.06
C ILE A 65 -3.45 -4.13 -5.87
N GLY A 66 -2.61 -4.28 -6.90
CA GLY A 66 -1.35 -5.04 -6.80
C GLY A 66 -0.45 -4.52 -5.69
N CYS A 67 -0.32 -3.20 -5.55
CA CYS A 67 0.45 -2.56 -4.48
C CYS A 67 -0.18 -2.80 -3.10
N GLY A 68 -1.50 -2.68 -2.97
CA GLY A 68 -2.23 -2.98 -1.73
C GLY A 68 -2.11 -4.45 -1.32
N LEU A 69 -2.08 -5.38 -2.27
CA LEU A 69 -1.82 -6.80 -2.02
C LEU A 69 -0.40 -7.05 -1.51
N GLN A 70 0.60 -6.35 -2.03
CA GLN A 70 1.97 -6.41 -1.48
C GLN A 70 2.00 -5.83 -0.06
N ALA A 71 1.38 -4.66 0.17
CA ALA A 71 1.31 -4.04 1.48
C ALA A 71 0.68 -4.98 2.55
N THR A 72 -0.40 -5.69 2.22
CA THR A 72 -1.02 -6.69 3.11
C THR A 72 -0.22 -7.99 3.23
N THR A 73 0.75 -8.23 2.35
CA THR A 73 1.70 -9.35 2.45
C THR A 73 2.85 -9.01 3.39
N LEU A 74 3.36 -7.77 3.30
CA LEU A 74 4.39 -7.25 4.20
C LEU A 74 3.87 -7.09 5.62
N CYS A 75 2.73 -6.44 5.76
CA CYS A 75 2.13 -6.11 7.05
C CYS A 75 0.70 -6.68 7.15
N PRO A 76 0.53 -8.01 7.29
CA PRO A 76 -0.78 -8.64 7.32
C PRO A 76 -1.59 -8.28 8.57
N ASN A 77 -0.95 -7.82 9.64
CA ASN A 77 -1.62 -7.37 10.87
C ASN A 77 -1.72 -5.85 10.98
N ASP A 78 -1.47 -5.12 9.89
CA ASP A 78 -1.59 -3.67 9.87
C ASP A 78 -2.96 -3.23 9.34
N LEU A 79 -3.64 -2.38 10.11
CA LEU A 79 -4.97 -1.89 9.79
C LEU A 79 -4.99 -1.03 8.53
N LEU A 80 -3.94 -0.24 8.32
CA LEU A 80 -3.81 0.68 7.20
C LEU A 80 -3.69 -0.12 5.89
N ALA A 81 -2.92 -1.20 5.89
CA ALA A 81 -2.74 -2.08 4.74
C ALA A 81 -4.07 -2.59 4.17
N TRP A 82 -4.92 -3.17 5.02
CA TRP A 82 -6.22 -3.71 4.62
C TRP A 82 -7.23 -2.62 4.27
N THR A 83 -7.15 -1.47 4.94
CA THR A 83 -8.00 -0.32 4.63
C THR A 83 -7.68 0.25 3.25
N ALA A 84 -6.39 0.40 2.92
CA ALA A 84 -5.94 0.86 1.62
C ALA A 84 -6.36 -0.12 0.51
N LEU A 85 -6.17 -1.42 0.71
CA LEU A 85 -6.59 -2.44 -0.25
C LEU A 85 -8.11 -2.44 -0.47
N SER A 86 -8.90 -2.30 0.61
CA SER A 86 -10.36 -2.16 0.51
C SER A 86 -10.75 -0.95 -0.33
N GLN A 87 -10.12 0.21 -0.09
CA GLN A 87 -10.37 1.42 -0.88
C GLN A 87 -10.05 1.23 -2.36
N MET A 88 -8.96 0.52 -2.67
CA MET A 88 -8.57 0.21 -4.04
C MET A 88 -9.61 -0.67 -4.74
N TYR A 89 -10.11 -1.71 -4.06
CA TYR A 89 -11.18 -2.55 -4.60
C TYR A 89 -12.50 -1.80 -4.79
N VAL A 90 -12.85 -0.87 -3.88
CA VAL A 90 -14.02 -0.02 -4.05
C VAL A 90 -13.92 0.83 -5.32
N GLN A 91 -12.74 1.40 -5.57
CA GLN A 91 -12.48 2.19 -6.79
C GLN A 91 -12.59 1.34 -8.07
N ASP A 92 -12.19 0.06 -8.03
CA ASP A 92 -12.30 -0.86 -9.18
C ASP A 92 -13.75 -1.36 -9.39
N GLY A 93 -14.62 -1.18 -8.40
CA GLY A 93 -15.98 -1.73 -8.37
C GLY A 93 -16.05 -3.18 -7.87
N GLN A 94 -14.94 -3.71 -7.35
CA GLN A 94 -14.84 -5.07 -6.78
C GLN A 94 -15.36 -5.12 -5.34
N ILE A 95 -16.66 -4.88 -5.18
CA ILE A 95 -17.31 -4.72 -3.86
C ILE A 95 -17.13 -5.96 -2.97
N ALA A 96 -17.15 -7.16 -3.54
CA ALA A 96 -16.96 -8.40 -2.78
C ALA A 96 -15.57 -8.45 -2.12
N GLN A 97 -14.50 -8.19 -2.89
CA GLN A 97 -13.14 -8.15 -2.34
C GLN A 97 -12.91 -6.96 -1.41
N ALA A 98 -13.55 -5.82 -1.66
CA ALA A 98 -13.50 -4.66 -0.78
C ALA A 98 -14.06 -4.98 0.61
N GLU A 99 -15.20 -5.69 0.68
CA GLU A 99 -15.82 -6.08 1.96
C GLU A 99 -15.00 -7.15 2.68
N ASP A 100 -14.34 -8.08 1.97
CA ASP A 100 -13.39 -9.02 2.58
C ASP A 100 -12.22 -8.28 3.23
N ALA A 101 -11.55 -7.39 2.48
CA ALA A 101 -10.43 -6.60 2.98
C ALA A 101 -10.84 -5.71 4.17
N LYS A 102 -12.02 -5.09 4.12
CA LYS A 102 -12.59 -4.31 5.22
C LYS A 102 -12.95 -5.17 6.42
N GLY A 103 -13.42 -6.40 6.21
CA GLY A 103 -13.64 -7.39 7.26
C GLY A 103 -12.36 -7.71 8.01
N ARG A 104 -11.26 -7.94 7.29
CA ARG A 104 -9.92 -8.14 7.87
C ARG A 104 -9.45 -6.90 8.64
N ALA A 105 -9.60 -5.72 8.07
CA ALA A 105 -9.30 -4.46 8.77
C ALA A 105 -10.11 -4.35 10.07
N ARG A 106 -11.40 -4.69 10.06
CA ARG A 106 -12.25 -4.66 11.25
C ARG A 106 -11.78 -5.63 12.33
N ILE A 107 -11.33 -6.83 11.97
CA ILE A 107 -10.75 -7.79 12.92
C ILE A 107 -9.54 -7.16 13.62
N LEU A 108 -8.63 -6.53 12.88
CA LEU A 108 -7.46 -5.85 13.45
C LEU A 108 -7.85 -4.67 14.34
N SER A 109 -8.86 -3.89 13.93
CA SER A 109 -9.39 -2.79 14.73
C SER A 109 -9.97 -3.23 16.07
N LEU A 110 -10.42 -4.49 16.17
CA LEU A 110 -10.94 -5.08 17.40
C LEU A 110 -9.84 -5.80 18.23
N GLY A 111 -8.57 -5.66 17.84
CA GLY A 111 -7.44 -6.33 18.49
C GLY A 111 -7.23 -7.79 18.09
N GLY A 112 -7.94 -8.26 17.05
CA GLY A 112 -7.70 -9.55 16.44
C GLY A 112 -6.44 -9.57 15.57
N LYS A 113 -6.06 -10.75 15.08
CA LYS A 113 -4.96 -10.94 14.13
C LYS A 113 -5.49 -11.60 12.86
N VAL A 114 -5.05 -11.11 11.72
CA VAL A 114 -5.38 -11.71 10.42
C VAL A 114 -4.30 -12.74 10.13
N VAL A 115 -4.65 -14.01 10.30
CA VAL A 115 -3.79 -15.12 9.89
C VAL A 115 -4.03 -15.33 8.40
N ARG A 116 -2.98 -15.22 7.60
CA ARG A 116 -3.04 -15.64 6.20
C ARG A 116 -2.84 -17.16 6.24
N ASP A 117 -3.93 -17.92 6.09
CA ASP A 117 -3.85 -19.37 5.90
C ASP A 117 -2.87 -19.63 4.75
N SER A 118 -1.69 -20.12 5.12
CA SER A 118 -0.70 -20.66 4.21
C SER A 118 -0.95 -22.16 4.23
N ASP A 119 -1.68 -22.66 3.24
CA ASP A 119 -1.79 -24.10 2.97
C ASP A 119 -0.55 -24.56 2.18
#